data_AF-A0A7C5HGR9-F1
#
_entry.id   AF-A0A7C5HGR9-F1
#
_cell.length_a   1.000
_cell.length_b   1.000
_cell.length_c   1.000
_cell.angle_alpha   90.00
_cell.angle_beta   90.00
_cell.angle_gamma   90.00
#
_symmetry.space_group_name_H-M   'P 1'
#
loop_
_entity.id
_entity.type
_entity.pdbx_description
1 polymer ?
#
loop_
_entity_poly.entity_id
_entity_poly.type
_entity_poly.pdbx_seq_one_letter_code
_entity_poly.pdbx_strand_id
1 'polypeptide(L)'
;MQTDYLFYGIKGFERFAYYCYGYDMESTEANRRYKIILFYQKYGLEATLEAFDISKRTLCRYQSILKKSNNNILSLEPKSKAPKDTRTSQIPRVIVDEIKRLREKYPNLGKAK
;
A
#
# COMPACT_ATOMS: atom_id res chain seq x y z
N MET A 1 -19.10 5.08 0.21
CA MET A 1 -19.77 6.21 -0.43
C MET A 1 -21.21 6.21 0.03
N GLN A 2 -21.67 7.33 0.59
CA GLN A 2 -23.08 7.55 0.80
C GLN A 2 -23.75 7.56 -0.57
N THR A 3 -24.87 6.86 -0.74
CA THR A 3 -25.59 6.83 -2.02
C THR A 3 -26.21 8.19 -2.28
N ASP A 4 -25.66 8.93 -3.24
CA ASP A 4 -26.23 10.20 -3.68
C ASP A 4 -27.45 9.96 -4.57
N TYR A 5 -28.63 10.30 -4.06
CA TYR A 5 -29.90 10.09 -4.76
C TYR A 5 -30.15 11.06 -5.92
N LEU A 6 -29.32 12.11 -6.08
CA LEU A 6 -29.48 13.15 -7.09
C LEU A 6 -29.44 12.63 -8.54
N PHE A 7 -28.74 11.52 -8.79
CA PHE A 7 -28.53 10.96 -10.14
C PHE A 7 -28.89 9.47 -10.22
N TYR A 8 -29.73 9.01 -9.29
CA TYR A 8 -30.19 7.62 -9.23
C TYR A 8 -30.96 7.24 -10.52
N GLY A 9 -30.52 6.16 -11.19
CA GLY A 9 -31.15 5.65 -12.42
C GLY A 9 -30.41 5.96 -13.73
N ILE A 10 -29.42 6.86 -13.73
CA ILE A 10 -28.55 7.07 -14.89
C ILE A 10 -27.53 5.93 -14.96
N LYS A 11 -27.64 5.08 -15.99
CA LYS A 11 -26.72 3.95 -16.19
C LYS A 11 -25.28 4.45 -16.30
N GLY A 12 -24.42 3.99 -15.37
CA GLY A 12 -23.00 4.31 -15.36
C GLY A 12 -22.61 5.55 -14.54
N PHE A 13 -23.58 6.31 -14.01
CA PHE A 13 -23.28 7.47 -13.16
C PHE A 13 -22.49 7.10 -11.90
N GLU A 14 -22.88 6.03 -11.20
CA GLU A 14 -22.15 5.57 -10.01
C GLU A 14 -20.68 5.24 -10.34
N ARG A 15 -20.42 4.64 -11.50
CA ARG A 15 -19.07 4.32 -11.95
C ARG A 15 -18.28 5.60 -12.25
N PHE A 16 -18.91 6.57 -12.91
CA PHE A 16 -18.31 7.88 -13.17
C PHE A 16 -18.00 8.62 -11.87
N ALA A 17 -18.96 8.71 -10.94
CA ALA A 17 -18.79 9.34 -9.63
C ALA A 17 -17.68 8.66 -8.81
N TYR A 18 -17.61 7.33 -8.84
CA TYR A 18 -16.52 6.58 -8.22
C TYR A 18 -15.15 6.92 -8.82
N TYR A 19 -15.06 7.04 -10.15
CA TYR A 19 -13.84 7.49 -10.81
C TYR A 19 -13.48 8.93 -10.42
N CYS A 20 -14.42 9.87 -10.49
CA CYS A 20 -14.17 11.27 -10.14
C CYS A 20 -13.72 11.45 -8.69
N TYR A 21 -14.39 10.80 -7.75
CA TYR A 21 -13.99 10.83 -6.35
C TYR A 21 -12.61 10.20 -6.14
N GLY A 22 -12.33 9.11 -6.87
CA GLY A 22 -11.01 8.49 -6.86
C GLY A 22 -9.93 9.44 -7.38
N TYR A 23 -10.21 10.19 -8.44
CA TYR A 23 -9.33 11.21 -9.02
C TYR A 23 -9.08 12.39 -8.06
N ASP A 24 -10.10 12.87 -7.37
CA ASP A 24 -9.98 13.97 -6.40
C ASP A 24 -9.20 13.57 -5.13
N MET A 25 -9.23 12.28 -4.75
CA MET A 25 -8.51 11.76 -3.59
C MET A 25 -7.10 11.22 -3.90
N GLU A 26 -6.58 11.41 -5.11
CA GLU A 26 -5.31 10.79 -5.50
C GLU A 26 -4.11 11.22 -4.65
N SER A 27 -3.39 10.23 -4.12
CA SER A 27 -2.09 10.46 -3.49
C SER A 27 -1.10 11.12 -4.46
N THR A 28 -0.30 12.05 -3.94
CA THR A 28 0.79 12.72 -4.67
C THR A 28 1.74 11.71 -5.33
N GLU A 29 1.90 10.53 -4.73
CA GLU A 29 2.79 9.49 -5.24
C GLU A 29 2.19 8.70 -6.42
N ALA A 30 0.88 8.41 -6.40
CA ALA A 30 0.20 7.76 -7.53
C ALA A 30 0.27 8.64 -8.78
N ASN A 31 0.01 9.94 -8.60
CA ASN A 31 0.15 10.96 -9.64
C ASN A 31 1.56 11.04 -10.21
N ARG A 32 2.58 11.03 -9.34
CA ARG A 32 3.98 10.98 -9.78
C ARG A 32 4.26 9.74 -10.63
N ARG A 33 3.83 8.56 -10.21
CA ARG A 33 4.02 7.30 -10.95
C ARG A 33 3.29 7.31 -12.29
N TYR A 34 2.09 7.88 -12.34
CA TYR A 34 1.34 8.02 -13.59
C TYR A 34 2.03 8.99 -14.57
N LYS A 35 2.53 10.14 -14.09
CA LYS A 35 3.32 11.07 -14.89
C LYS A 35 4.56 10.42 -15.51
N ILE A 36 5.24 9.54 -14.77
CA ILE A 36 6.39 8.78 -15.30
C ILE A 36 5.96 7.86 -16.44
N ILE A 37 4.82 7.18 -16.33
CA ILE A 37 4.30 6.33 -17.41
C ILE A 37 3.97 7.17 -18.66
N LEU A 38 3.32 8.32 -18.48
CA LEU A 38 3.02 9.24 -19.59
C LEU A 38 4.29 9.79 -20.25
N PHE A 39 5.30 10.13 -19.43
CA PHE A 39 6.59 10.58 -19.93
C PHE A 39 7.26 9.48 -20.78
N TYR A 40 7.23 8.24 -20.30
CA TYR A 40 7.72 7.09 -21.07
C TYR A 40 6.99 6.91 -22.40
N GLN A 41 5.66 7.05 -22.42
CA GLN A 41 4.89 6.93 -23.66
C GLN A 41 5.27 8.02 -24.68
N LYS A 42 5.68 9.19 -24.21
CA LYS A 42 6.04 10.33 -25.07
C LYS A 42 7.50 10.31 -25.52
N TYR A 43 8.44 9.94 -24.63
CA TYR A 43 9.88 10.12 -24.84
C TYR A 43 10.69 8.82 -24.87
N GLY A 44 10.08 7.68 -24.56
CA GLY A 44 10.74 6.38 -24.60
C GLY A 44 11.55 6.04 -23.34
N LEU A 45 12.27 4.91 -23.39
CA LEU A 45 12.86 4.29 -22.20
C LEU A 45 14.02 5.10 -21.61
N GLU A 46 15.06 5.37 -22.41
CA GLU A 46 16.31 5.97 -21.93
C GLU A 46 16.08 7.32 -21.26
N ALA A 47 15.34 8.22 -21.93
CA ALA A 47 14.97 9.52 -21.39
C ALA A 47 14.20 9.41 -20.05
N THR A 48 13.37 8.38 -19.88
CA THR A 48 12.60 8.21 -18.63
C THR A 48 13.49 7.73 -17.49
N LEU A 49 14.42 6.81 -17.77
CA LEU A 49 15.36 6.30 -16.77
C LEU A 49 16.29 7.42 -16.29
N GLU A 50 16.75 8.26 -17.21
CA GLU A 50 17.60 9.42 -16.91
C GLU A 50 16.85 10.52 -16.15
N ALA A 51 15.64 10.89 -16.57
CA ALA A 51 14.89 12.00 -15.97
C ALA A 51 14.35 11.70 -14.55
N PHE A 52 14.03 10.42 -14.26
CA PHE A 52 13.36 10.05 -13.00
C PHE A 52 14.18 9.16 -12.08
N ASP A 53 15.39 8.76 -12.48
CA ASP A 53 16.29 7.87 -11.74
C ASP A 53 15.58 6.62 -11.22
N ILE A 54 14.89 5.92 -12.13
CA ILE A 54 14.19 4.67 -11.84
C ILE A 54 14.75 3.52 -12.64
N SER A 55 14.63 2.30 -12.11
CA SER A 55 14.96 1.11 -12.89
C SER A 55 13.88 0.81 -13.94
N LYS A 56 14.28 0.22 -15.07
CA LYS A 56 13.37 -0.35 -16.07
C LYS A 56 12.33 -1.29 -15.44
N ARG A 57 12.77 -2.10 -14.46
CA ARG A 57 11.89 -3.04 -13.74
C ARG A 57 10.78 -2.31 -12.98
N THR A 58 11.10 -1.18 -12.35
CA THR A 58 10.13 -0.34 -11.65
C THR A 58 9.08 0.21 -12.62
N LEU A 59 9.51 0.73 -13.76
CA LEU A 59 8.62 1.22 -14.82
C LEU A 59 7.69 0.13 -15.35
N CYS A 60 8.23 -1.04 -15.71
CA CYS A 60 7.43 -2.18 -16.16
C CYS A 60 6.42 -2.63 -15.10
N ARG A 61 6.80 -2.57 -13.81
CA ARG A 61 5.88 -2.89 -12.71
C ARG A 61 4.71 -1.90 -12.67
N TYR A 62 4.95 -0.60 -12.79
CA TYR A 62 3.88 0.41 -12.82
C TYR A 62 2.94 0.21 -14.00
N GLN A 63 3.47 -0.01 -15.21
CA GLN A 63 2.66 -0.31 -16.40
C GLN A 63 1.81 -1.57 -16.20
N SER A 64 2.39 -2.63 -15.60
CA SER A 64 1.66 -3.88 -15.33
C SER A 64 0.52 -3.70 -14.32
N ILE A 65 0.71 -2.85 -13.30
CA ILE A 65 -0.31 -2.54 -12.31
C ILE A 65 -1.46 -1.77 -12.98
N LEU A 66 -1.13 -0.74 -13.76
CA LEU A 66 -2.12 0.08 -14.46
C LEU A 66 -2.95 -0.73 -15.48
N LYS A 67 -2.29 -1.64 -16.23
CA LYS A 67 -2.99 -2.52 -17.17
C LYS A 67 -3.93 -3.49 -16.47
N LYS A 68 -3.53 -4.03 -15.30
CA LYS A 68 -4.37 -4.95 -14.50
C LYS A 68 -5.54 -4.25 -13.82
N SER A 69 -5.45 -2.95 -13.59
CA SER A 69 -6.48 -2.16 -12.92
C SER A 69 -7.43 -1.43 -13.87
N ASN A 70 -7.43 -1.77 -15.16
CA ASN A 70 -8.22 -1.08 -16.19
C ASN A 70 -7.97 0.43 -16.21
N ASN A 71 -6.69 0.84 -16.17
CA ASN A 71 -6.25 2.23 -16.18
C ASN A 71 -6.70 3.07 -14.97
N ASN A 72 -6.96 2.43 -13.83
CA ASN A 72 -7.24 3.14 -12.59
C ASN A 72 -5.93 3.67 -11.96
N ILE A 73 -5.79 4.99 -11.84
CA ILE A 73 -4.58 5.63 -11.30
C ILE A 73 -4.37 5.31 -9.82
N LEU A 74 -5.44 5.18 -9.02
CA LEU A 74 -5.34 4.80 -7.60
C LEU A 74 -4.60 3.48 -7.37
N SER A 75 -4.64 2.58 -8.36
CA SER A 75 -3.90 1.32 -8.27
C SER A 75 -2.37 1.49 -8.18
N LEU A 76 -1.85 2.65 -8.59
CA LEU A 76 -0.44 2.99 -8.53
C LEU A 76 0.01 3.44 -7.14
N GLU A 77 -0.88 3.53 -6.15
CA GLU A 77 -0.48 3.89 -4.80
C GLU A 77 0.53 2.89 -4.19
N PRO A 78 1.48 3.38 -3.36
CA PRO A 78 2.35 2.50 -2.60
C PRO A 78 1.51 1.62 -1.66
N LYS A 79 1.66 0.30 -1.81
CA LYS A 79 1.16 -0.62 -0.79
C LYS A 79 2.03 -0.55 0.46
N SER A 80 1.45 -0.97 1.58
CA SER A 80 2.19 -1.12 2.83
C SER A 80 3.51 -1.88 2.61
N LYS A 81 4.58 -1.34 3.18
CA LYS A 81 5.90 -1.98 3.23
C LYS A 81 6.03 -2.96 4.39
N ALA A 82 5.01 -3.05 5.24
CA ALA A 82 5.00 -3.99 6.34
C ALA A 82 5.03 -5.43 5.80
N PRO A 83 5.74 -6.34 6.48
CA PRO A 83 5.66 -7.76 6.16
C PRO A 83 4.22 -8.23 6.31
N LYS A 84 3.79 -9.15 5.44
CA LYS A 84 2.44 -9.74 5.53
C LYS A 84 2.28 -10.54 6.81
N ASP A 85 3.31 -11.32 7.14
CA ASP A 85 3.37 -12.12 8.34
C ASP A 85 4.49 -11.59 9.22
N THR A 86 4.13 -11.06 10.38
CA THR A 86 5.08 -10.72 11.43
C THR A 86 5.34 -11.97 12.27
N ARG A 87 6.60 -12.17 12.67
CA ARG A 87 6.94 -13.29 13.56
C ARG A 87 6.23 -13.09 14.90
N THR A 88 5.32 -13.99 15.24
CA THR A 88 4.70 -14.06 16.56
C THR A 88 5.54 -14.94 17.48
N SER A 89 5.54 -14.62 18.77
CA SER A 89 6.14 -15.50 19.78
C SER A 89 5.37 -16.80 19.85
N GLN A 90 6.07 -17.94 19.74
CA GLN A 90 5.49 -19.28 19.91
C GLN A 90 5.47 -19.73 21.37
N ILE A 91 5.95 -18.89 22.30
CA ILE A 91 6.04 -19.24 23.71
C ILE A 91 4.62 -19.30 24.30
N PRO A 92 4.22 -20.44 24.91
CA PRO A 92 2.93 -20.55 25.58
C PRO A 92 2.75 -19.46 26.63
N ARG A 93 1.56 -18.86 26.67
CA ARG A 93 1.25 -17.77 27.59
C ARG A 93 1.40 -18.16 29.06
N VAL A 94 1.14 -19.43 29.38
CA VAL A 94 1.35 -20.01 30.73
C VAL A 94 2.79 -19.85 31.20
N ILE A 95 3.78 -20.06 30.33
CA ILE A 95 5.20 -19.90 30.68
C ILE A 95 5.51 -18.43 30.95
N VAL A 96 4.98 -17.53 30.12
CA VAL A 96 5.17 -16.08 30.29
C VAL A 96 4.56 -15.61 31.61
N ASP A 97 3.36 -16.09 31.94
CA ASP A 97 2.65 -15.70 33.15
C ASP A 97 3.32 -16.28 34.40
N GLU A 98 3.84 -17.50 34.34
CA GLU A 98 4.60 -18.09 35.44
C GLU A 98 5.93 -17.36 35.68
N ILE A 99 6.65 -16.98 34.62
CA ILE A 99 7.85 -16.15 34.74
C ILE A 99 7.53 -14.80 35.40
N LYS A 100 6.41 -14.17 35.05
CA LYS A 100 5.95 -12.92 35.68
C LYS A 100 5.65 -13.14 37.17
N ARG A 101 4.89 -14.19 37.52
CA ARG A 101 4.56 -14.53 38.91
C ARG A 101 5.81 -14.76 39.76
N LEU A 102 6.79 -15.50 39.25
CA LEU A 102 8.04 -15.78 39.96
C LEU A 102 8.86 -14.51 40.20
N ARG A 103 8.93 -13.61 39.21
CA ARG A 103 9.63 -12.32 39.35
C ARG A 103 8.94 -11.38 40.33
N GLU A 104 7.62 -11.38 40.39
CA GLU A 104 6.86 -10.57 41.34
C GLU A 104 7.01 -11.10 42.77
N LYS A 105 6.87 -12.42 42.97
CA LYS A 105 7.00 -13.05 44.29
C LYS A 105 8.44 -13.01 44.82
N TYR A 106 9.43 -13.10 43.93
CA TYR A 106 10.85 -13.13 44.27
C TYR A 106 11.63 -12.15 43.38
N PRO A 107 11.65 -10.85 43.71
CA PRO A 107 12.25 -9.82 42.87
C PRO A 107 13.76 -9.98 42.64
N ASN A 108 14.46 -10.72 43.51
CA ASN A 108 15.91 -10.97 43.43
C ASN A 108 16.25 -12.41 43.00
N LEU A 109 15.41 -13.04 42.17
CA LEU A 109 15.62 -14.40 41.66
C LEU A 109 16.69 -14.41 40.55
N GLY A 110 17.95 -14.26 40.95
CA GLY A 110 19.13 -14.34 40.08
C GLY A 110 19.83 -15.69 40.14
N LYS A 111 20.80 -15.91 39.25
CA LYS A 111 21.62 -17.14 39.19
C LYS A 111 22.45 -17.39 40.46
N ALA A 112 22.71 -16.35 41.25
CA ALA A 112 23.52 -16.40 42.46
C ALA A 112 22.65 -16.14 43.69
N LYS A 113 22.03 -17.20 44.19
CA LYS A 113 21.82 -17.48 45.61
C LYS A 113 21.71 -18.99 45.78
#